data_AF-A0A836W5W5-F1
#
_entry.id   AF-A0A836W5W5-F1
#
_cell.length_a   1.000
_cell.length_b   1.000
_cell.length_c   1.000
_cell.angle_alpha   90.00
_cell.angle_beta   90.00
_cell.angle_gamma   90.00
#
_symmetry.space_group_name_H-M   'P 1'
#
loop_
_entity.id
_entity.type
_entity.pdbx_description
1 polymer ?
#
loop_
_entity_poly.entity_id
_entity_poly.type
_entity_poly.pdbx_seq_one_letter_code
_entity_poly.pdbx_strand_id
1 'polypeptide(L)' 'ESGNQYIHIPIETVLDGVEYSANPEKQKELTKRIDAGFAGIGIAKYSGYSTQRREPGYDTNNSSIDFVNLEHPTPGYQNE' A
#
# COMPACT_ATOMS: atom_id res chain seq x y z
N GLU A 1 -10.23 6.42 -31.23
CA GLU A 1 -9.12 6.23 -30.28
C GLU A 1 -9.63 5.41 -29.11
N SER A 2 -9.06 4.23 -28.84
CA SER A 2 -9.40 3.42 -27.66
C SER A 2 -8.50 3.84 -26.49
N GLY A 3 -8.78 4.98 -25.89
CA GLY A 3 -8.13 5.36 -24.64
C GLY A 3 -8.57 4.43 -23.50
N ASN A 4 -7.68 4.22 -22.52
CA ASN A 4 -8.07 3.54 -21.29
C ASN A 4 -9.19 4.35 -20.62
N GLN A 5 -10.27 3.67 -20.24
CA GLN A 5 -11.35 4.25 -19.46
C GLN A 5 -11.01 4.09 -17.98
N TYR A 6 -11.08 5.20 -17.24
CA TYR A 6 -10.88 5.22 -15.79
C TYR A 6 -12.17 5.64 -15.09
N ILE A 7 -12.31 5.20 -13.84
CA ILE A 7 -13.40 5.64 -12.96
C ILE A 7 -12.84 6.73 -12.04
N HIS A 8 -13.59 7.82 -11.90
CA HIS A 8 -13.26 8.85 -10.92
C HIS A 8 -13.76 8.43 -9.53
N ILE A 9 -12.84 8.36 -8.56
CA ILE A 9 -13.15 8.14 -7.16
C ILE A 9 -12.98 9.47 -6.42
N PRO A 10 -14.04 10.07 -5.85
CA PRO A 10 -13.90 11.29 -5.05
C PRO A 10 -13.02 11.02 -3.83
N ILE A 11 -12.01 11.86 -3.59
CA ILE A 11 -11.01 11.62 -2.54
C ILE A 11 -11.67 11.56 -1.16
N GLU A 12 -12.70 12.37 -0.93
CA GLU A 12 -13.47 12.43 0.32
C GLU A 12 -14.24 11.14 0.65
N THR A 13 -14.38 10.23 -0.32
CA THR A 13 -15.00 8.91 -0.11
C THR A 13 -14.00 7.81 0.20
N VAL A 14 -12.69 8.08 0.11
CA VAL A 14 -11.65 7.11 0.40
C VAL A 14 -11.40 7.07 1.91
N LEU A 15 -11.58 5.89 2.50
CA LEU A 15 -11.34 5.67 3.94
C LEU A 15 -9.87 5.36 4.24
N ASP A 16 -9.24 4.55 3.40
CA ASP A 16 -7.83 4.13 3.49
C ASP A 16 -7.33 3.81 2.07
N GLY A 17 -6.05 4.00 1.82
CA GLY A 17 -5.42 3.68 0.55
C GLY A 17 -3.96 3.33 0.72
N VAL A 18 -3.58 2.20 0.12
CA VAL A 18 -2.22 1.66 0.20
C VAL A 18 -1.74 1.44 -1.23
N GLU A 19 -0.64 2.09 -1.60
CA GLU A 19 0.02 1.80 -2.87
C GLU A 19 1.17 0.83 -2.65
N TYR A 20 1.10 -0.33 -3.32
CA TYR A 20 2.15 -1.34 -3.27
C TYR A 20 3.12 -1.19 -4.44
N SER A 21 4.43 -1.22 -4.17
CA SER A 21 5.47 -1.38 -5.18
C SER A 21 6.69 -2.05 -4.58
N ALA A 22 7.30 -2.99 -5.31
CA ALA A 22 8.61 -3.53 -4.96
C ALA A 22 9.76 -2.59 -5.35
N ASN A 23 9.51 -1.68 -6.31
CA ASN A 23 10.49 -0.73 -6.81
C ASN A 23 10.26 0.67 -6.21
N PRO A 24 11.22 1.25 -5.45
CA PRO A 24 11.08 2.58 -4.87
C PRO A 24 11.03 3.70 -5.92
N GLU A 25 11.56 3.45 -7.12
CA GLU A 25 11.60 4.41 -8.21
C GLU A 25 10.33 4.37 -9.09
N LYS A 26 9.34 3.53 -8.76
CA LYS A 26 8.07 3.51 -9.50
C LYS A 26 7.39 4.87 -9.32
N GLN A 27 6.87 5.44 -10.41
CA GLN A 27 5.99 6.60 -10.30
C GLN A 27 4.71 6.22 -9.54
N LYS A 28 4.37 6.99 -8.50
CA LYS A 28 3.13 6.82 -7.75
C LYS A 28 1.92 7.13 -8.62
N GLU A 29 0.92 6.27 -8.53
CA GLU A 29 -0.39 6.44 -9.16
C GLU A 29 -1.42 6.97 -8.15
N LEU A 30 -1.29 6.59 -6.88
CA LEU A 30 -2.15 7.10 -5.81
C LEU A 30 -1.67 8.49 -5.39
N THR A 31 -2.61 9.41 -5.22
CA THR A 31 -2.28 10.77 -4.78
C THR A 31 -1.67 10.76 -3.38
N LYS A 32 -0.65 11.59 -3.16
CA LYS A 32 0.01 11.78 -1.86
C LYS A 32 -0.91 12.22 -0.72
N ARG A 33 -2.14 12.64 -1.03
CA ARG A 33 -3.18 12.97 -0.04
C ARG A 33 -3.79 11.73 0.62
N ILE A 34 -3.69 10.58 -0.06
CA ILE A 34 -4.18 9.29 0.43
C ILE A 34 -2.98 8.44 0.88
N ASP A 35 -1.91 8.38 0.08
CA ASP A 35 -0.69 7.66 0.45
C ASP A 35 0.54 8.35 -0.12
N ALA A 36 1.46 8.78 0.73
CA ALA A 36 2.72 9.43 0.34
C ALA A 36 3.83 8.44 0.00
N GLY A 37 3.69 7.15 0.36
CA GLY A 37 4.76 6.16 0.29
C GLY A 37 4.41 4.91 -0.51
N PHE A 38 5.21 3.85 -0.34
CA PHE A 38 4.93 2.54 -0.91
C PHE A 38 5.04 1.48 0.17
N ALA A 39 4.08 0.55 0.20
CA ALA A 39 4.25 -0.72 0.89
C ALA A 39 5.04 -1.70 0.00
N GLY A 40 5.76 -2.64 0.62
CA GLY A 40 6.35 -3.77 -0.08
C GLY A 40 7.64 -3.52 -0.86
N ILE A 41 8.34 -2.40 -0.61
CA ILE A 41 9.64 -2.09 -1.22
C ILE A 41 10.60 -3.26 -1.00
N GLY A 42 11.26 -3.71 -2.07
CA GLY A 42 12.22 -4.80 -2.03
C GLY A 42 11.62 -6.21 -2.00
N ILE A 43 10.30 -6.38 -1.91
CA ILE A 43 9.68 -7.71 -1.97
C ILE A 43 9.77 -8.28 -3.39
N ALA A 44 10.50 -9.38 -3.53
CA ALA A 44 10.57 -10.12 -4.79
C ALA A 44 9.26 -10.87 -5.07
N LYS A 45 8.86 -10.96 -6.35
CA LYS A 45 7.70 -11.75 -6.77
C LYS A 45 7.91 -13.23 -6.43
N TYR A 46 6.86 -13.90 -5.98
CA TYR A 46 6.87 -15.32 -5.58
C TYR A 46 7.85 -15.68 -4.45
N SER A 47 8.26 -14.71 -3.64
CA SER A 47 9.18 -14.94 -2.51
C SER A 47 8.52 -15.49 -1.24
N GLY A 48 7.20 -15.45 -1.16
CA GLY A 48 6.45 -15.73 0.07
C GLY A 48 6.40 -14.55 1.05
N TYR A 49 7.17 -13.48 0.80
CA TYR A 49 7.13 -12.28 1.63
C TYR A 49 5.81 -11.53 1.47
N SER A 50 5.44 -10.79 2.50
CA SER A 50 4.23 -9.97 2.54
C SER A 50 4.49 -8.62 3.20
N THR A 51 3.47 -7.78 3.28
CA THR A 51 3.52 -6.53 4.02
C THR A 51 2.36 -6.45 5.01
N GLN A 52 2.59 -5.86 6.18
CA GLN A 52 1.62 -5.72 7.25
C GLN A 52 1.70 -4.30 7.83
N ARG A 53 0.55 -3.71 8.21
CA ARG A 53 0.51 -2.46 8.98
C ARG A 53 1.26 -2.67 10.30
N ARG A 54 2.11 -1.71 10.72
CA ARG A 54 2.99 -1.87 11.89
C ARG A 54 2.23 -2.15 13.17
N GLU A 55 1.21 -1.33 13.43
CA GLU A 55 0.38 -1.39 14.63
C GLU A 55 -1.08 -1.11 14.24
N PRO A 56 -2.06 -1.74 14.92
CA PRO A 56 -3.47 -1.42 14.73
C PRO A 56 -3.73 0.09 14.92
N GLY A 57 -4.40 0.71 13.95
CA GLY A 57 -4.73 2.13 13.98
C GLY A 57 -3.58 3.10 13.71
N TYR A 58 -2.34 2.62 13.56
CA TYR A 58 -1.22 3.49 13.15
C TYR A 58 -1.34 3.79 11.65
N ASP A 59 -1.62 5.06 11.33
CA ASP A 59 -1.90 5.53 9.98
C ASP A 59 -1.43 6.97 9.81
N THR A 60 -0.42 7.18 8.98
CA THR A 60 0.14 8.51 8.68
C THR A 60 -0.11 8.92 7.23
N ASN A 61 -0.98 8.20 6.51
CA ASN A 61 -1.14 8.29 5.06
C ASN A 61 0.22 8.12 4.34
N ASN A 62 1.08 7.23 4.84
CA ASN A 62 2.40 6.97 4.27
C ASN A 62 2.81 5.51 4.47
N SER A 63 2.54 4.69 3.46
CA SER A 63 2.79 3.25 3.52
C SER A 63 4.24 2.85 3.79
N SER A 64 5.22 3.70 3.45
CA SER A 64 6.63 3.44 3.74
C SER A 64 6.94 3.45 5.25
N ILE A 65 6.10 4.15 6.03
CA ILE A 65 6.20 4.26 7.48
C ILE A 65 5.17 3.38 8.16
N ASP A 66 3.95 3.29 7.60
CA ASP A 66 2.83 2.61 8.23
C ASP A 66 2.91 1.09 8.13
N PHE A 67 3.69 0.56 7.17
CA PHE A 67 3.82 -0.87 6.92
C PHE A 67 5.25 -1.39 7.14
N VAL A 68 5.36 -2.69 7.39
CA VAL A 68 6.59 -3.48 7.45
C VAL A 68 6.50 -4.68 6.52
N ASN A 69 7.65 -5.16 6.04
CA ASN A 69 7.72 -6.39 5.28
C ASN A 69 7.92 -7.57 6.22
N LEU A 70 7.27 -8.69 5.92
CA LEU A 70 7.37 -9.95 6.66
C LEU A 70 7.85 -11.05 5.74
N GLU A 71 8.54 -12.04 6.31
CA GLU A 71 9.00 -13.23 5.57
C GLU A 71 7.84 -14.13 5.10
N HIS A 72 6.70 -14.09 5.78
CA HIS A 72 5.49 -14.82 5.44
C HIS A 72 4.22 -14.05 5.86
N PRO A 73 3.06 -14.24 5.19
CA PRO A 73 1.80 -13.64 5.62
C PRO A 73 1.37 -14.16 6.98
N THR A 74 0.78 -13.28 7.79
CA THR A 74 0.29 -13.59 9.15
C THR A 74 -1.23 -13.32 9.29
N PRO A 75 -2.11 -14.03 8.54
CA PRO A 75 -3.55 -13.83 8.65
C PRO A 75 -4.03 -13.99 10.10
N GLY A 76 -4.78 -12.99 10.57
CA GLY A 76 -5.37 -12.98 11.91
C GLY A 76 -4.48 -12.42 13.02
N TYR A 77 -3.25 -11.99 12.74
CA TYR A 77 -2.34 -11.46 13.77
C TYR A 77 -2.83 -10.17 14.44
N GLN A 78 -3.50 -9.28 13.69
CA GLN A 78 -4.04 -8.01 14.20
C GLN A 78 -5.55 -8.06 14.45
N ASN A 79 -6.14 -9.26 14.51
CA ASN A 79 -7.51 -9.40 14.97
C ASN A 79 -7.51 -9.28 16.49
N GLU A 80 -8.09 -8.22 17.02
CA GLU A 80 -8.64 -8.26 18.39
C GLU A 80 -9.74 -9.33 18.49
#